data_AF-A7NEH8-F1
#
_entry.id   AF-A7NEH8-F1
#
_cell.length_a   1.000
_cell.length_b   1.000
_cell.length_c   1.000
_cell.angle_alpha   90.00
_cell.angle_beta   90.00
_cell.angle_gamma   90.00
#
_symmetry.space_group_name_H-M   'P 1'
#
loop_
_entity.id
_entity.type
_entity.pdbx_description
1 polymer ?
#
loop_
_entity_poly.entity_id
_entity_poly.type
_entity_poly.pdbx_seq_one_letter_code
_entity_poly.pdbx_strand_id
1 'polypeptide(L)'
;MDINITLIGQMITFAIFIGFTMKFVWPPLRKALEERREKIAEGLASADRASRELEVAKRQSAEILREAKAKATEIVENAYVRAHKVDEQAKEEAIAAADKIKSMAIAEIEQEKVKAKEQLKQELVNLAMAAASKIIAASVDEKASKKVLEDFVEKV
;
A
#
# COMPACT_ATOMS: atom_id res chain seq x y z
N MET A 1 90.35 -57.98 40.07
CA MET A 1 89.16 -57.28 40.64
C MET A 1 88.54 -56.33 39.60
N ASP A 2 88.99 -56.42 38.35
CA ASP A 2 88.79 -55.43 37.30
C ASP A 2 87.47 -55.61 36.56
N ILE A 3 86.96 -56.86 36.50
CA ILE A 3 85.64 -57.18 35.94
C ILE A 3 84.51 -56.42 36.63
N ASN A 4 84.58 -56.20 37.94
CA ASN A 4 83.53 -55.46 38.65
C ASN A 4 83.58 -53.96 38.31
N ILE A 5 84.78 -53.39 38.16
CA ILE A 5 84.94 -51.97 37.78
C ILE A 5 84.45 -51.74 36.34
N THR A 6 84.78 -52.64 35.40
CA THR A 6 84.28 -52.53 34.02
C THR A 6 82.77 -52.68 33.93
N LEU A 7 82.17 -53.57 34.74
CA LEU A 7 80.71 -53.76 34.79
C LEU A 7 80.00 -52.55 35.42
N ILE A 8 80.54 -51.96 36.49
CA ILE A 8 80.03 -50.71 37.07
C ILE A 8 80.12 -49.56 36.05
N GLY A 9 81.24 -49.42 35.35
CA GLY A 9 81.41 -48.42 34.29
C GLY A 9 80.41 -48.59 33.14
N GLN A 10 80.15 -49.83 32.70
CA GLN A 10 79.11 -50.14 31.72
C GLN A 10 77.71 -49.75 32.21
N MET A 11 77.37 -50.06 33.47
CA MET A 11 76.08 -49.68 34.06
C MET A 11 75.89 -48.16 34.15
N ILE A 12 76.92 -47.40 34.54
CA ILE A 12 76.88 -45.93 34.56
C ILE A 12 76.70 -45.37 33.14
N THR A 13 77.46 -45.90 32.17
CA THR A 13 77.35 -45.47 30.77
C THR A 13 75.97 -45.75 30.22
N PHE A 14 75.40 -46.92 30.53
CA PHE A 14 74.05 -47.30 30.14
C PHE A 14 72.99 -46.40 30.80
N ALA A 15 73.14 -46.07 32.09
CA ALA A 15 72.25 -45.14 32.79
C ALA A 15 72.30 -43.72 32.22
N ILE A 16 73.50 -43.20 31.90
CA ILE A 16 73.66 -41.91 31.23
C ILE A 16 73.01 -41.93 29.85
N PHE A 17 73.19 -43.01 29.07
CA PHE A 17 72.58 -43.16 27.76
C PHE A 17 71.05 -43.19 27.83
N ILE A 18 70.47 -43.93 28.79
CA ILE A 18 69.02 -43.91 29.04
C ILE A 18 68.57 -42.51 29.46
N GLY A 19 69.27 -41.86 30.38
CA GLY A 19 68.96 -40.49 30.80
C GLY A 19 69.03 -39.49 29.65
N PHE A 20 70.02 -39.60 28.78
CA PHE A 20 70.20 -38.77 27.60
C PHE A 20 69.09 -39.01 26.57
N THR A 21 68.80 -40.26 26.23
CA THR A 21 67.72 -40.58 25.28
C THR A 21 66.36 -40.14 25.84
N MET A 22 66.08 -40.37 27.12
CA MET A 22 64.87 -39.88 27.80
C MET A 22 64.75 -38.35 27.81
N LYS A 23 65.86 -37.62 27.93
CA LYS A 23 65.86 -36.16 27.98
C LYS A 23 65.95 -35.48 26.61
N PHE A 24 66.59 -36.09 25.62
CA PHE A 24 66.85 -35.46 24.32
C PHE A 24 66.07 -36.08 23.16
N VAL A 25 65.78 -37.38 23.18
CA VAL A 25 65.11 -38.07 22.06
C VAL A 25 63.60 -38.16 22.29
N TRP A 26 63.18 -38.52 23.50
CA TRP A 26 61.75 -38.65 23.84
C TRP A 26 60.96 -37.32 23.77
N PRO A 27 61.51 -36.16 24.16
CA PRO A 27 60.77 -34.89 24.05
C PRO A 27 60.48 -34.43 22.61
N PRO A 28 61.44 -34.38 21.66
CA PRO A 28 61.12 -34.01 20.29
C PRO A 28 60.23 -35.05 19.60
N LEU A 29 60.36 -36.34 19.94
CA LEU A 29 59.47 -37.37 19.41
C LEU A 29 58.01 -37.18 19.88
N ARG A 30 57.80 -36.94 21.18
CA ARG A 30 56.46 -36.61 21.71
C ARG A 30 55.92 -35.31 21.14
N LYS A 31 56.76 -34.29 21.00
CA LYS A 31 56.36 -33.01 20.39
C LYS A 31 55.90 -33.19 18.94
N ALA A 32 56.63 -33.97 18.13
CA ALA A 32 56.26 -34.24 16.74
C ALA A 32 54.95 -35.05 16.62
N LEU A 33 54.71 -35.98 17.55
CA LEU A 33 53.45 -36.74 17.63
C LEU A 33 52.29 -35.85 18.06
N GLU A 34 52.47 -35.02 19.09
CA GLU A 34 51.44 -34.11 19.58
C GLU A 34 51.11 -33.03 18.54
N GLU A 35 52.11 -32.47 17.86
CA GLU A 35 51.88 -31.50 16.78
C GLU A 35 51.07 -32.10 15.62
N ARG A 36 51.32 -33.37 15.27
CA ARG A 36 50.50 -34.08 14.28
C ARG A 36 49.09 -34.33 14.77
N ARG A 37 48.95 -34.75 16.04
CA ARG A 37 47.64 -35.00 16.66
C ARG A 37 46.82 -33.72 16.73
N GLU A 38 47.43 -32.61 17.13
CA GLU A 38 46.83 -31.29 17.22
C GLU A 38 46.38 -30.81 15.84
N LYS A 39 47.22 -30.89 14.81
CA LYS A 39 46.84 -30.52 13.42
C LYS A 39 45.66 -31.34 12.89
N ILE A 40 45.61 -32.65 13.18
CA ILE A 40 44.49 -33.51 12.76
C ILE A 40 43.23 -33.15 13.54
N ALA A 41 43.34 -32.95 14.85
CA ALA A 41 42.21 -32.58 15.71
C ALA A 41 41.64 -31.20 15.35
N GLU A 42 42.50 -30.21 15.14
CA GLU A 42 42.13 -28.87 14.70
C GLU A 42 41.51 -28.90 13.31
N GLY A 43 42.10 -29.62 12.36
CA GLY A 43 41.55 -29.77 11.01
C GLY A 43 40.17 -30.42 11.01
N LEU A 44 39.97 -31.49 11.79
CA LEU A 44 38.68 -32.16 11.93
C LEU A 44 37.65 -31.25 12.62
N ALA A 45 38.03 -30.58 13.70
CA ALA A 45 37.16 -29.65 14.41
C ALA A 45 36.79 -28.43 13.56
N SER A 46 37.73 -27.93 12.75
CA SER A 46 37.50 -26.84 11.80
C SER A 46 36.55 -27.27 10.69
N ALA A 47 36.72 -28.47 10.13
CA ALA A 47 35.81 -29.02 9.13
C ALA A 47 34.39 -29.24 9.68
N ASP A 48 34.26 -29.77 10.90
CA ASP A 48 32.95 -29.96 11.55
C ASP A 48 32.27 -28.61 11.85
N ARG A 49 33.02 -27.63 12.38
CA ARG A 49 32.52 -26.28 12.61
C ARG A 49 32.08 -25.61 11.31
N ALA A 50 32.91 -25.64 10.27
CA ALA A 50 32.58 -25.05 8.98
C ALA A 50 31.33 -25.71 8.36
N SER A 51 31.19 -27.03 8.48
CA SER A 51 30.01 -27.76 8.01
C SER A 51 28.73 -27.33 8.77
N ARG A 52 28.81 -27.25 10.10
CA ARG A 52 27.69 -26.80 10.94
C ARG A 52 27.33 -25.33 10.68
N GLU A 53 28.31 -24.45 10.59
CA GLU A 53 28.11 -23.04 10.27
C GLU A 53 27.47 -22.87 8.90
N LEU A 54 27.91 -23.64 7.89
CA LEU A 54 27.30 -23.65 6.57
C LEU A 54 25.84 -24.14 6.62
N GLU A 55 25.55 -25.19 7.40
CA GLU A 55 24.18 -25.70 7.56
C GLU A 55 23.28 -24.67 8.25
N VAL A 56 23.75 -24.04 9.33
CA VAL A 56 23.03 -22.99 10.05
C VAL A 56 22.79 -21.79 9.13
N ALA A 57 23.81 -21.32 8.41
CA ALA A 57 23.69 -20.21 7.47
C ALA A 57 22.69 -20.52 6.35
N LYS A 58 22.69 -21.76 5.82
CA LYS A 58 21.69 -22.20 4.82
C LYS A 58 20.27 -22.18 5.38
N ARG A 59 20.06 -22.69 6.61
CA ARG A 59 18.76 -22.69 7.28
C ARG A 59 18.27 -21.26 7.54
N GLN A 60 19.14 -20.40 8.07
CA GLN A 60 18.82 -18.98 8.31
C GLN A 60 18.50 -18.24 7.01
N SER A 61 19.29 -18.45 5.95
CA SER A 61 19.02 -17.85 4.63
C SER A 61 17.68 -18.31 4.06
N ALA A 62 17.39 -19.62 4.15
CA ALA A 62 16.10 -20.15 3.71
C ALA A 62 14.93 -19.57 4.50
N GLU A 63 15.08 -19.39 5.81
CA GLU A 63 14.04 -18.79 6.66
C GLU A 63 13.84 -17.31 6.35
N ILE A 64 14.93 -16.53 6.21
CA ILE A 64 14.86 -15.12 5.81
C ILE A 64 14.17 -14.98 4.44
N LEU A 65 14.48 -15.84 3.48
CA LEU A 65 13.81 -15.84 2.17
C LEU A 65 12.32 -16.20 2.28
N ARG A 66 11.96 -17.13 3.16
CA ARG A 66 10.57 -17.52 3.41
C ARG A 66 9.79 -16.36 4.04
N GLU A 67 10.34 -15.73 5.06
CA GLU A 67 9.75 -14.56 5.71
C GLU A 67 9.64 -13.37 4.77
N ALA A 68 10.69 -13.09 3.97
CA ALA A 68 10.67 -12.02 2.99
C ALA A 68 9.58 -12.24 1.93
N LYS A 69 9.42 -13.47 1.45
CA LYS A 69 8.32 -13.83 0.53
C LYS A 69 6.95 -13.65 1.18
N ALA A 70 6.77 -14.13 2.42
CA ALA A 70 5.51 -13.98 3.15
C ALA A 70 5.15 -12.51 3.35
N LYS A 71 6.09 -11.67 3.79
CA LYS A 71 5.91 -10.22 3.94
C LYS A 71 5.62 -9.54 2.60
N ALA A 72 6.28 -9.94 1.52
CA ALA A 72 6.02 -9.39 0.19
C ALA A 72 4.59 -9.71 -0.28
N THR A 73 4.14 -10.95 -0.10
CA THR A 73 2.76 -11.35 -0.41
C THR A 73 1.74 -10.59 0.45
N GLU A 74 1.99 -10.46 1.76
CA GLU A 74 1.14 -9.70 2.67
C GLU A 74 1.04 -8.21 2.27
N ILE A 75 2.16 -7.58 1.86
CA ILE A 75 2.15 -6.19 1.38
C ILE A 75 1.30 -6.04 0.12
N VAL A 76 1.43 -6.97 -0.83
CA VAL A 76 0.65 -6.95 -2.09
C VAL A 76 -0.83 -7.17 -1.83
N GLU A 77 -1.18 -8.12 -0.95
CA GLU A 77 -2.56 -8.41 -0.58
C GLU A 77 -3.20 -7.21 0.15
N ASN A 78 -2.50 -6.62 1.13
CA ASN A 78 -2.95 -5.42 1.81
C ASN A 78 -3.12 -4.23 0.87
N ALA A 79 -2.23 -4.09 -0.13
CA ALA A 79 -2.36 -3.05 -1.16
C ALA A 79 -3.60 -3.28 -2.03
N TYR A 80 -3.87 -4.53 -2.43
CA TYR A 80 -5.05 -4.89 -3.22
C TYR A 80 -6.35 -4.64 -2.45
N VAL A 81 -6.43 -5.07 -1.19
CA VAL A 81 -7.60 -4.84 -0.32
C VAL A 81 -7.83 -3.34 -0.12
N ARG A 82 -6.77 -2.57 0.12
CA ARG A 82 -6.88 -1.12 0.26
C ARG A 82 -7.34 -0.45 -1.03
N ALA A 83 -6.80 -0.86 -2.18
CA ALA A 83 -7.20 -0.32 -3.48
C ALA A 83 -8.68 -0.61 -3.77
N HIS A 84 -9.14 -1.83 -3.51
CA HIS A 84 -10.55 -2.19 -3.67
C HIS A 84 -11.45 -1.38 -2.76
N LYS A 85 -11.08 -1.22 -1.49
CA LYS A 85 -11.84 -0.41 -0.54
C LYS A 85 -11.92 1.06 -0.97
N VAL A 86 -10.83 1.63 -1.49
CA VAL A 86 -10.81 3.00 -2.01
C VAL A 86 -11.71 3.13 -3.24
N ASP A 87 -11.69 2.14 -4.14
CA ASP A 87 -12.56 2.13 -5.32
C ASP A 87 -14.05 2.00 -4.96
N GLU A 88 -14.39 1.14 -4.00
CA GLU A 88 -15.76 1.02 -3.47
C GLU A 88 -16.23 2.32 -2.81
N GLN A 89 -15.41 2.91 -1.95
CA GLN A 89 -15.72 4.20 -1.31
C GLN A 89 -15.89 5.32 -2.34
N ALA A 90 -15.01 5.39 -3.34
CA ALA A 90 -15.12 6.38 -4.42
C ALA A 90 -16.40 6.19 -5.25
N LYS A 91 -16.82 4.95 -5.50
CA LYS A 91 -18.08 4.64 -6.18
C LYS A 91 -19.29 5.05 -5.34
N GLU A 92 -19.30 4.73 -4.05
CA GLU A 92 -20.37 5.12 -3.13
C GLU A 92 -20.51 6.65 -3.04
N GLU A 93 -19.38 7.36 -2.89
CA GLU A 93 -19.34 8.81 -2.86
C GLU A 93 -19.82 9.42 -4.19
N ALA A 94 -19.42 8.83 -5.33
CA ALA A 94 -19.87 9.28 -6.64
C ALA A 94 -21.38 9.09 -6.85
N ILE A 95 -21.94 7.95 -6.41
CA ILE A 95 -23.38 7.70 -6.46
C ILE A 95 -24.13 8.69 -5.56
N ALA A 96 -23.67 8.89 -4.33
CA ALA A 96 -24.28 9.84 -3.40
C ALA A 96 -24.23 11.29 -3.93
N ALA A 97 -23.12 11.68 -4.56
CA ALA A 97 -22.98 12.98 -5.20
C ALA A 97 -23.92 13.12 -6.41
N ALA A 98 -24.03 12.08 -7.25
CA ALA A 98 -24.93 12.06 -8.39
C ALA A 98 -26.40 12.17 -7.97
N ASP A 99 -26.81 11.44 -6.94
CA ASP A 99 -28.18 11.50 -6.40
C ASP A 99 -28.49 12.87 -5.80
N LYS A 100 -27.52 13.48 -5.10
CA LYS A 100 -27.65 14.84 -4.59
C LYS A 100 -27.81 15.86 -5.72
N ILE A 101 -26.99 15.79 -6.77
CA ILE A 101 -27.08 16.67 -7.94
C ILE A 101 -28.44 16.48 -8.63
N LYS A 102 -28.90 15.24 -8.80
CA LYS A 102 -30.19 14.93 -9.39
C LYS A 102 -31.35 15.48 -8.56
N SER A 103 -31.31 15.34 -7.24
CA SER A 103 -32.32 15.89 -6.33
C SER A 103 -32.37 17.42 -6.39
N MET A 104 -31.20 18.08 -6.41
CA MET A 104 -31.11 19.53 -6.57
C MET A 104 -31.68 19.98 -7.92
N ALA A 105 -31.31 19.30 -9.02
CA ALA A 105 -31.83 19.61 -10.35
C ALA A 105 -33.36 19.45 -10.45
N ILE A 106 -33.93 18.42 -9.81
CA ILE A 106 -35.40 18.23 -9.76
C ILE A 106 -36.05 19.38 -8.97
N ALA A 107 -35.47 19.79 -7.85
CA ALA A 107 -35.98 20.90 -7.05
C ALA A 107 -35.92 22.23 -7.81
N GLU A 108 -34.82 22.49 -8.52
CA GLU A 108 -34.65 23.66 -9.39
C GLU A 108 -35.67 23.66 -10.55
N ILE A 109 -35.88 22.52 -11.21
CA ILE A 109 -36.88 22.37 -12.27
C ILE A 109 -38.29 22.65 -11.74
N GLU A 110 -38.63 22.17 -10.55
CA GLU A 110 -39.96 22.41 -9.98
C GLU A 110 -40.15 23.89 -9.60
N GLN A 111 -39.13 24.52 -9.03
CA GLN A 111 -39.14 25.96 -8.75
C GLN A 111 -39.30 26.78 -10.04
N GLU A 112 -38.59 26.41 -11.11
CA GLU A 112 -38.64 27.10 -12.39
C GLU A 112 -39.99 26.90 -13.08
N LYS A 113 -40.61 25.71 -12.98
CA LYS A 113 -41.97 25.47 -13.45
C LYS A 113 -42.99 26.36 -12.73
N VAL A 114 -42.86 26.55 -11.41
CA VAL A 114 -43.76 27.43 -10.66
C VAL A 114 -43.61 28.88 -11.12
N LYS A 115 -42.37 29.37 -11.30
CA LYS A 115 -42.11 30.71 -11.84
C LYS A 115 -42.66 30.89 -13.25
N ALA A 116 -42.43 29.92 -14.13
CA ALA A 116 -42.94 29.94 -15.50
C ALA A 116 -44.47 29.96 -15.54
N LYS A 117 -45.15 29.20 -14.66
CA LYS A 117 -46.61 29.25 -14.54
C LYS A 117 -47.11 30.62 -14.09
N GLU A 118 -46.44 31.26 -13.12
CA GLU A 118 -46.83 32.60 -12.67
C GLU A 118 -46.59 33.66 -13.75
N GLN A 119 -45.47 33.57 -14.48
CA GLN A 119 -45.20 34.43 -15.63
C GLN A 119 -46.26 34.26 -16.73
N LEU A 120 -46.58 33.01 -17.10
CA LEU A 120 -47.64 32.71 -18.08
C LEU A 120 -49.00 33.26 -17.64
N LYS A 121 -49.33 33.18 -16.34
CA LYS A 121 -50.56 33.75 -15.78
C LYS A 121 -50.57 35.28 -15.92
N GLN A 122 -49.46 35.95 -15.61
CA GLN A 122 -49.34 37.40 -15.76
C GLN A 122 -49.44 37.83 -17.23
N GLU A 123 -48.78 37.11 -18.14
CA GLU A 123 -48.88 37.34 -19.59
C GLU A 123 -50.31 37.13 -20.10
N LEU A 124 -51.00 36.08 -19.64
CA LEU A 124 -52.39 35.82 -19.99
C LEU A 124 -53.33 36.93 -19.50
N VAL A 125 -53.15 37.42 -18.27
CA VAL A 125 -53.91 38.55 -17.73
C VAL A 125 -53.67 39.81 -18.56
N ASN A 126 -52.41 40.10 -18.90
CA ASN A 126 -52.07 41.26 -19.73
C ASN A 126 -52.69 41.16 -21.13
N LEU A 127 -52.66 39.97 -21.75
CA LEU A 127 -53.27 39.72 -23.06
C LEU A 127 -54.79 39.85 -23.01
N ALA A 128 -55.43 39.31 -21.97
CA ALA A 128 -56.88 39.43 -21.76
C ALA A 128 -57.29 40.90 -21.55
N MET A 129 -56.51 41.66 -20.77
CA MET A 129 -56.72 43.10 -20.58
C MET A 129 -56.54 43.89 -21.88
N ALA A 130 -55.52 43.57 -22.68
CA ALA A 130 -55.30 44.19 -23.99
C ALA A 130 -56.45 43.88 -24.97
N ALA A 131 -56.92 42.63 -25.00
CA ALA A 131 -58.06 42.21 -25.81
C ALA A 131 -59.35 42.92 -25.36
N ALA A 132 -59.62 42.96 -24.05
CA ALA A 132 -60.76 43.67 -23.49
C ALA A 132 -60.71 45.17 -23.79
N SER A 133 -59.55 45.81 -23.62
CA SER A 133 -59.35 47.23 -23.97
C SER A 133 -59.60 47.50 -25.45
N LYS A 134 -59.20 46.59 -26.34
CA LYS A 134 -59.42 46.72 -27.79
C LYS A 134 -60.91 46.56 -28.16
N ILE A 135 -61.62 45.63 -27.51
CA ILE A 135 -63.08 45.47 -27.69
C ILE A 135 -63.81 46.71 -27.19
N ILE A 136 -63.47 47.22 -26.00
CA ILE A 136 -64.06 48.45 -25.45
C ILE A 136 -63.78 49.64 -26.36
N ALA A 137 -62.54 49.80 -26.86
CA ALA A 137 -62.21 50.87 -27.80
C ALA A 137 -63.05 50.79 -29.08
N ALA A 138 -63.26 49.59 -29.65
CA ALA A 138 -64.12 49.39 -30.82
C ALA A 138 -65.60 49.69 -30.54
N SER A 139 -66.12 49.26 -29.38
CA SER A 139 -67.51 49.55 -28.98
C SER A 139 -67.74 51.02 -28.60
N VAL A 140 -66.71 51.70 -28.06
CA VAL A 140 -66.75 53.14 -27.79
C VAL A 140 -66.64 53.91 -29.10
N ASP A 141 -65.83 53.48 -30.07
CA ASP A 141 -65.75 54.09 -31.40
C ASP A 141 -67.06 53.92 -32.18
N GLU A 142 -67.74 52.78 -32.08
CA GLU A 142 -69.07 52.57 -32.67
C GLU A 142 -70.12 53.49 -32.00
N LYS A 143 -70.11 53.60 -30.66
CA LYS A 143 -70.99 54.54 -29.93
C LYS A 143 -70.62 55.99 -30.20
N ALA A 144 -69.33 56.32 -30.33
CA ALA A 144 -68.85 57.66 -30.65
C ALA A 144 -69.23 58.03 -32.09
N SER A 145 -69.07 57.11 -33.04
CA SER A 145 -69.51 57.25 -34.43
C SER A 145 -71.03 57.44 -34.52
N LYS A 146 -71.81 56.67 -33.74
CA LYS A 146 -73.26 56.84 -33.67
C LYS A 146 -73.64 58.19 -33.05
N LYS A 147 -72.92 58.64 -32.01
CA LYS A 147 -73.14 59.96 -31.41
C LYS A 147 -72.80 61.11 -32.36
N VAL A 148 -71.74 60.98 -33.16
CA VAL A 148 -71.42 61.94 -34.23
C VAL A 148 -72.50 61.94 -35.31
N LEU A 149 -73.07 60.78 -35.66
CA LEU A 149 -74.19 60.69 -36.61
C LEU A 149 -75.48 61.30 -36.05
N GLU A 150 -75.81 61.06 -34.77
CA GLU A 150 -76.97 61.68 -34.11
C GLU A 150 -76.80 63.21 -34.01
N ASP A 151 -75.63 63.71 -33.62
CA ASP A 151 -75.31 65.15 -33.61
C ASP A 151 -75.35 65.78 -35.01
N PHE A 152 -75.11 65.00 -36.07
CA PHE A 152 -75.24 65.45 -37.45
C PHE A 152 -76.70 65.51 -37.90
N VAL A 153 -77.52 64.54 -37.51
CA VAL A 153 -78.95 64.48 -37.84
C VAL A 153 -79.75 65.53 -37.06
N GLU A 154 -79.39 65.82 -35.80
CA GLU A 154 -80.08 66.85 -35.00
C GLU A 154 -79.74 68.29 -35.44
N LYS A 155 -78.66 68.48 -36.21
CA LYS A 155 -78.26 69.77 -36.79
C LYS A 155 -78.75 69.99 -38.24
N VAL A 156 -79.42 69.01 -38.85
CA VAL A 156 -80.09 69.15 -40.16
C VAL A 156 -81.58 69.37 -39.94
#